data_AF-A0AAE9NTN7-F1
#
_entry.id   AF-A0AAE9NTN7-F1
#
_cell.length_a   1.000
_cell.length_b   1.000
_cell.length_c   1.000
_cell.angle_alpha   90.00
_cell.angle_beta   90.00
_cell.angle_gamma   90.00
#
_symmetry.space_group_name_H-M   'P 1'
#
loop_
_entity.id
_entity.type
_entity.pdbx_description
1 polymer ?
#
loop_
_entity_poly.entity_id
_entity_poly.type
_entity_poly.pdbx_seq_one_letter_code
_entity_poly.pdbx_strand_id
1 'polypeptide(L)'
;MSKKEVELEFRTKQLERKVKGMQQRMEVVNAKFDQITSKQERRIRDLEIKNAVQVEKIPQRKVAEIYELSPGRVSQIVRNAS
;
A
#
# COMPACT_ATOMS: atom_id res chain seq x y z
N MET A 1 -9.34 24.80 43.46
CA MET A 1 -9.62 24.96 42.02
C MET A 1 -10.89 25.75 41.81
N SER A 2 -10.87 26.69 40.87
CA SER A 2 -12.06 27.43 40.45
C SER A 2 -12.96 26.56 39.56
N LYS A 3 -14.26 26.89 39.46
CA LYS A 3 -15.19 26.20 38.55
C LYS A 3 -14.68 26.18 37.11
N LYS A 4 -14.03 27.26 36.68
CA LYS A 4 -13.43 27.40 35.35
C LYS A 4 -12.26 26.44 35.13
N GLU A 5 -11.44 26.21 36.15
CA GLU A 5 -10.33 25.24 36.08
C GLU A 5 -10.85 23.81 35.90
N VAL A 6 -11.91 23.43 36.62
CA VAL A 6 -12.52 22.09 36.50
C VAL A 6 -13.17 21.88 35.12
N GLU A 7 -13.87 22.90 34.61
CA GLU A 7 -14.46 22.86 33.26
C GLU A 7 -13.38 22.73 32.17
N LEU A 8 -12.30 23.49 32.30
CA LEU A 8 -11.17 23.42 31.38
C LEU A 8 -10.50 22.04 31.45
N GLU A 9 -10.27 21.50 32.65
CA GLU A 9 -9.68 20.17 32.82
C GLU A 9 -10.54 19.08 32.18
N PHE A 10 -11.86 19.14 32.38
CA PHE A 10 -12.79 18.20 31.75
C PHE A 10 -12.74 18.30 30.22
N ARG A 11 -12.73 19.51 29.67
CA ARG A 11 -12.65 19.74 28.23
C ARG A 11 -11.32 19.27 27.65
N THR A 12 -10.21 19.50 28.37
CA THR A 12 -8.89 18.99 27.99
C THR A 12 -8.89 17.48 27.91
N LYS A 13 -9.40 16.77 28.93
CA LYS A 13 -9.53 15.30 28.92
C LYS A 13 -10.39 14.79 27.76
N GLN A 14 -11.46 15.51 27.41
CA GLN A 14 -12.30 15.16 26.25
C GLN A 14 -11.55 15.33 24.92
N LEU A 15 -10.78 16.41 24.78
CA LEU A 15 -9.96 16.66 23.60
C LEU A 15 -8.85 15.61 23.47
N GLU A 16 -8.16 15.26 24.56
CA GLU A 16 -7.13 14.21 24.58
C GLU A 16 -7.69 12.87 24.09
N ARG A 17 -8.89 12.48 24.56
CA ARG A 17 -9.58 11.27 24.09
C ARG A 17 -9.88 11.32 22.61
N LYS A 18 -10.36 12.47 22.11
CA LYS A 18 -10.66 12.65 20.67
C LYS A 18 -9.40 12.57 19.82
N VAL A 19 -8.32 13.23 20.24
CA VAL A 19 -7.02 13.20 19.54
C VAL A 19 -6.48 11.77 19.51
N LYS A 20 -6.49 11.05 20.63
CA LYS A 20 -6.07 9.65 20.70
C LYS A 20 -6.88 8.76 19.75
N GLY A 21 -8.21 8.92 19.74
CA GLY A 21 -9.08 8.19 18.82
C GLY A 21 -8.80 8.50 17.35
N MET A 22 -8.46 9.75 17.03
CA MET A 22 -8.09 10.17 15.67
C MET A 22 -6.74 9.56 15.25
N GLN A 23 -5.73 9.58 16.13
CA GLN A 23 -4.41 8.99 15.89
C GLN A 23 -4.53 7.49 15.55
N GLN A 24 -5.29 6.74 16.34
CA GLN A 24 -5.54 5.31 16.09
C GLN A 24 -6.20 5.06 14.73
N ARG A 25 -7.17 5.90 14.33
CA ARG A 25 -7.82 5.79 13.02
C ARG A 25 -6.83 6.09 11.89
N MET A 26 -5.98 7.10 12.05
CA MET A 26 -4.96 7.44 11.06
C MET A 26 -3.95 6.30 10.87
N GLU A 27 -3.48 5.68 11.95
CA GLU A 27 -2.58 4.53 11.87
C GLU A 27 -3.19 3.37 11.05
N VAL A 28 -4.46 3.05 11.31
CA VAL A 28 -5.18 2.01 10.55
C VAL A 28 -5.35 2.39 9.08
N VAL A 29 -5.68 3.64 8.78
CA VAL A 29 -5.83 4.12 7.40
C VAL A 29 -4.51 4.07 6.65
N ASN A 30 -3.42 4.53 7.27
CA ASN A 30 -2.09 4.50 6.68
C ASN A 30 -1.65 3.06 6.37
N ALA A 31 -1.82 2.14 7.33
CA ALA A 31 -1.49 0.73 7.11
C ALA A 31 -2.30 0.10 5.96
N LYS A 32 -3.60 0.43 5.86
CA LYS A 32 -4.44 -0.02 4.72
C LYS A 32 -3.99 0.59 3.41
N PHE A 33 -3.62 1.87 3.41
CA PHE A 33 -3.13 2.55 2.22
C PHE A 33 -1.83 1.91 1.72
N ASP A 34 -0.84 1.70 2.59
CA ASP A 34 0.44 1.07 2.25
C ASP A 34 0.24 -0.35 1.67
N GLN A 35 -0.68 -1.11 2.25
CA GLN A 35 -1.03 -2.43 1.76
C GLN A 35 -1.67 -2.38 0.36
N ILE A 36 -2.57 -1.43 0.12
CA ILE A 36 -3.23 -1.25 -1.18
C ILE A 36 -2.21 -0.79 -2.23
N THR A 37 -1.41 0.23 -1.90
CA THR A 37 -0.40 0.80 -2.80
C THR A 37 0.62 -0.24 -3.22
N SER A 38 1.21 -0.98 -2.27
CA SER A 38 2.16 -2.06 -2.59
C SER A 38 1.54 -3.22 -3.40
N LYS A 39 0.23 -3.49 -3.23
CA LYS A 39 -0.48 -4.46 -4.06
C LYS A 39 -0.70 -3.94 -5.48
N GLN A 40 -1.05 -2.66 -5.62
CA GLN A 40 -1.26 -2.03 -6.92
C GLN A 40 0.05 -1.90 -7.70
N GLU A 41 1.14 -1.47 -7.07
CA GLU A 41 2.47 -1.38 -7.69
C GLU A 41 2.92 -2.73 -8.22
N ARG A 42 2.76 -3.81 -7.44
CA ARG A 42 3.04 -5.18 -7.91
C ARG A 42 2.17 -5.56 -9.10
N ARG A 43 0.87 -5.23 -9.08
CA ARG A 43 -0.03 -5.54 -10.19
C ARG A 43 0.35 -4.78 -11.45
N ILE A 44 0.71 -3.50 -11.33
CA ILE A 44 1.19 -2.68 -12.45
C ILE A 44 2.43 -3.32 -13.06
N ARG A 45 3.44 -3.64 -12.23
CA ARG A 45 4.66 -4.32 -12.68
C ARG A 45 4.38 -5.66 -13.36
N ASP A 46 3.49 -6.46 -12.80
CA ASP A 46 3.10 -7.76 -13.39
C ASP A 46 2.39 -7.58 -14.75
N LEU A 47 1.58 -6.53 -14.91
CA LEU A 47 0.94 -6.18 -16.19
C LEU A 47 1.94 -5.64 -17.21
N GLU A 48 2.93 -4.84 -16.80
CA GLU A 48 4.02 -4.37 -17.66
C GLU A 48 4.83 -5.55 -18.20
N ILE A 49 5.20 -6.50 -17.32
CA ILE A 49 5.87 -7.75 -17.71
C ILE A 49 5.01 -8.55 -18.71
N LYS A 50 3.71 -8.68 -18.45
CA LYS A 50 2.80 -9.39 -19.35
C LYS A 50 2.73 -8.71 -20.72
N ASN A 51 2.61 -7.38 -20.75
CA ASN A 51 2.57 -6.61 -22.00
C ASN A 51 3.88 -6.70 -22.79
N ALA A 52 5.04 -6.58 -22.12
CA ALA A 52 6.34 -6.73 -22.75
C ALA A 52 6.49 -8.09 -23.47
N VAL A 53 5.99 -9.16 -22.86
CA VAL A 53 6.04 -10.51 -23.46
C VAL A 53 4.97 -10.68 -24.55
N GLN A 54 3.72 -10.28 -24.28
CA GLN A 54 2.58 -10.63 -25.14
C GLN A 54 2.35 -9.64 -26.29
N VAL A 55 2.57 -8.36 -26.06
CA VAL A 55 2.33 -7.29 -27.04
C VAL A 55 3.62 -6.95 -27.76
N GLU A 56 4.66 -6.61 -27.02
CA GLU A 56 5.96 -6.21 -27.59
C GLU A 56 6.81 -7.40 -28.05
N LYS A 57 6.36 -8.63 -27.76
CA LYS A 57 7.01 -9.90 -28.16
C LYS A 57 8.45 -10.04 -27.67
N ILE A 58 8.80 -9.40 -26.55
CA ILE A 58 10.13 -9.53 -25.95
C ILE A 58 10.27 -10.95 -25.39
N PRO A 59 11.37 -11.68 -25.69
CA PRO A 59 11.59 -13.00 -25.14
C PRO A 59 11.59 -12.99 -23.60
N GLN A 60 10.92 -13.97 -22.98
CA GLN A 60 10.78 -14.04 -21.52
C GLN A 60 12.12 -14.05 -20.78
N ARG A 61 13.18 -14.63 -21.37
CA ARG A 61 14.55 -14.59 -20.79
C ARG A 61 15.08 -13.16 -20.67
N LYS A 62 14.88 -12.34 -21.70
CA LYS A 62 15.31 -10.93 -21.70
C LYS A 62 14.47 -10.11 -20.72
N VAL A 63 13.18 -10.36 -20.61
CA VAL A 63 12.32 -9.73 -19.58
C VAL A 63 12.77 -10.13 -18.17
N ALA A 64 13.15 -11.40 -17.97
CA ALA A 64 13.68 -11.89 -16.71
C ALA A 64 14.97 -11.16 -16.29
N GLU A 65 15.87 -10.90 -17.24
CA GLU A 65 17.07 -10.09 -17.02
C GLU A 65 16.73 -8.63 -16.67
N ILE A 66 15.85 -7.97 -17.45
CA ILE A 66 15.47 -6.56 -17.24
C ILE A 66 14.84 -6.33 -15.86
N TYR A 67 13.98 -7.25 -15.43
CA TYR A 67 13.24 -7.12 -14.18
C TYR A 67 13.91 -7.84 -13.00
N GLU A 68 15.10 -8.42 -13.19
CA GLU A 68 15.83 -9.19 -12.17
C GLU A 68 14.97 -10.32 -11.55
N LEU A 69 14.23 -11.03 -12.40
CA LEU A 69 13.36 -12.14 -12.01
C LEU A 69 13.87 -13.46 -12.57
N SER A 70 13.41 -14.58 -12.02
CA SER A 70 13.62 -15.87 -12.66
C SER A 70 12.71 -16.01 -13.90
N PRO A 71 13.15 -16.72 -14.95
CA PRO A 71 12.30 -17.00 -16.11
C PRO A 71 10.98 -17.70 -15.73
N GLY A 72 11.00 -18.56 -14.72
CA GLY A 72 9.80 -19.21 -14.18
C GLY A 72 8.81 -18.21 -13.58
N ARG A 73 9.30 -17.19 -12.86
CA ARG A 73 8.47 -16.13 -12.30
C ARG A 73 7.83 -15.28 -13.39
N VAL A 74 8.59 -14.90 -14.42
CA VAL A 74 8.03 -14.19 -15.61
C VAL A 74 6.95 -15.03 -16.27
N SER A 75 7.21 -16.32 -16.50
CA SER A 75 6.23 -17.25 -17.07
C SER A 75 4.94 -17.34 -16.25
N GLN A 76 5.05 -17.36 -14.91
CA GLN A 76 3.91 -17.34 -14.01
C GLN A 76 3.12 -16.02 -14.09
N ILE A 77 3.81 -14.88 -14.11
CA ILE A 77 3.21 -13.55 -14.24
C ILE A 77 2.43 -13.45 -15.56
N VAL A 78 3.04 -13.85 -16.68
CA VAL A 78 2.40 -13.81 -18.00
C VAL A 78 1.12 -14.65 -18.05
N ARG A 79 1.07 -15.79 -17.35
CA ARG A 79 -0.13 -16.63 -17.27
C ARG A 79 -1.22 -16.06 -16.35
N ASN A 80 -0.83 -15.43 -15.24
CA ASN A 80 -1.73 -15.17 -14.12
C ASN A 80 -2.09 -13.69 -13.92
N ALA A 81 -1.33 -12.76 -14.50
CA ALA A 81 -1.62 -11.34 -14.37
C ALA A 81 -2.88 -10.99 -15.15
N SER A 82 -3.87 -10.40 -14.46
CA SER A 82 -5.19 -10.01 -14.97
C SER A 82 -5.55 -8.61 -14.49
#